data_AF-A0A1B6DIW4-F1
#
_entry.id   AF-A0A1B6DIW4-F1
#
_cell.length_a   1.000
_cell.length_b   1.000
_cell.length_c   1.000
_cell.angle_alpha   90.00
_cell.angle_beta   90.00
_cell.angle_gamma   90.00
#
_symmetry.space_group_name_H-M   'P 1'
#
loop_
_entity.id
_entity.type
_entity.pdbx_description
1 polymer ?
#
loop_
_entity_poly.entity_id
_entity_poly.type
_entity_poly.pdbx_seq_one_letter_code
_entity_poly.pdbx_strand_id
1 'polypeptide(L)'
;MLLIRRLPGIIYNYKYTATIIFLFIVLFVYLLFYWRVICSDVESWQHVNNLCQQYKNKQVVGDLCHSLCVDNKITSFSCQTFHAGKEIVFSAVKDNDIRLVFKRIRQIDQETHVYWTDSIGVNHYPSEKDFEFLIINHIKSRLNTTIPPDQCKLIGKFSLDSHVVETSDERHQE
;
A
#
# COMPACT_ATOMS: atom_id res chain seq x y z
N MET A 1 -15.08 15.45 -41.08
CA MET A 1 -15.66 14.13 -41.43
C MET A 1 -15.26 13.60 -42.84
N LEU A 2 -14.33 14.23 -43.58
CA LEU A 2 -13.90 13.79 -44.92
C LEU A 2 -12.62 12.95 -44.96
N LEU A 3 -11.78 13.02 -43.92
CA LEU A 3 -10.52 12.28 -43.83
C LEU A 3 -10.72 10.77 -43.60
N ILE A 4 -11.79 10.38 -42.89
CA ILE A 4 -12.07 8.98 -42.53
C ILE A 4 -12.42 8.13 -43.76
N ARG A 5 -12.99 8.74 -44.81
CA ARG A 5 -13.42 8.06 -46.03
C ARG A 5 -12.28 7.68 -46.99
N ARG A 6 -11.08 8.27 -46.83
CA ARG A 6 -9.90 8.01 -47.70
C ARG A 6 -8.84 7.09 -47.08
N LEU A 7 -8.99 6.73 -45.80
CA LEU A 7 -8.11 5.81 -45.09
C LEU A 7 -7.92 4.45 -45.79
N PRO A 8 -8.97 3.75 -46.28
CA PRO A 8 -8.77 2.41 -46.84
C PRO A 8 -7.94 2.39 -48.14
N GLY A 9 -7.97 3.45 -48.94
CA GLY A 9 -7.18 3.55 -50.18
C GLY A 9 -5.70 3.84 -49.97
N ILE A 10 -5.35 4.63 -48.95
CA ILE A 10 -3.96 4.95 -48.59
C ILE A 10 -3.28 3.73 -47.94
N ILE A 11 -4.01 3.01 -47.09
CA ILE A 11 -3.55 1.76 -46.46
C ILE A 11 -3.27 0.69 -47.53
N TYR A 12 -4.01 0.67 -48.64
CA TYR A 12 -3.84 -0.33 -49.69
C TYR A 12 -2.59 -0.11 -50.58
N ASN A 13 -2.18 1.14 -50.82
CA ASN A 13 -0.96 1.47 -51.59
C ASN A 13 0.31 1.46 -50.74
N TYR A 14 0.20 1.79 -49.45
CA TYR A 14 1.34 1.87 -48.51
C TYR A 14 1.30 0.75 -47.46
N LYS A 15 0.77 -0.42 -47.80
CA LYS A 15 0.59 -1.56 -46.86
C LYS A 15 1.84 -1.83 -46.04
N TYR A 16 3.00 -1.93 -46.69
CA TYR A 16 4.27 -2.18 -46.02
C TYR A 16 4.70 -1.02 -45.11
N THR A 17 4.57 0.22 -45.58
CA THR A 17 4.91 1.41 -44.78
C THR A 17 4.00 1.54 -43.55
N ALA A 18 2.69 1.30 -43.71
CA ALA A 18 1.73 1.32 -42.62
C ALA A 18 2.02 0.22 -41.58
N THR A 19 2.36 -0.99 -42.02
CA THR A 19 2.75 -2.10 -41.13
C THR A 19 4.05 -1.79 -40.38
N ILE A 20 5.05 -1.22 -41.05
CA ILE A 20 6.32 -0.84 -40.41
C ILE A 20 6.10 0.26 -39.37
N ILE A 21 5.31 1.29 -39.68
CA ILE A 21 4.96 2.35 -38.73
C ILE A 21 4.21 1.76 -37.52
N PHE A 22 3.26 0.87 -37.76
CA PHE A 22 2.52 0.20 -36.68
C PHE A 22 3.46 -0.61 -35.77
N LEU A 23 4.34 -1.43 -36.35
CA LEU A 23 5.34 -2.18 -35.59
C LEU A 23 6.27 -1.27 -34.78
N PHE A 24 6.69 -0.15 -35.36
CA PHE A 24 7.52 0.82 -34.66
C PHE A 24 6.79 1.48 -33.48
N ILE A 25 5.51 1.82 -33.64
CA ILE A 25 4.67 2.34 -32.54
C ILE A 25 4.55 1.30 -31.43
N VAL A 26 4.26 0.04 -31.77
CA VAL A 26 4.15 -1.05 -30.78
C VAL A 26 5.48 -1.25 -30.04
N LEU A 27 6.60 -1.28 -30.76
CA LEU A 27 7.94 -1.39 -30.17
C LEU A 27 8.26 -0.20 -29.26
N PHE A 28 7.92 1.02 -29.69
CA PHE A 28 8.14 2.22 -28.90
C PHE A 28 7.33 2.19 -27.60
N VAL A 29 6.04 1.84 -27.67
CA VAL A 29 5.20 1.65 -26.47
C VAL A 29 5.78 0.57 -25.56
N TYR A 30 6.21 -0.56 -26.13
CA TYR A 30 6.86 -1.62 -25.36
C TYR A 30 8.11 -1.12 -24.64
N LEU A 31 8.97 -0.34 -25.31
CA LEU A 31 10.17 0.23 -24.70
C LEU A 31 9.83 1.23 -23.59
N LEU A 32 8.76 2.03 -23.73
CA LEU A 32 8.31 2.94 -22.67
C LEU A 32 7.88 2.19 -21.40
N PHE A 33 7.21 1.04 -21.56
CA PHE A 33 6.87 0.16 -20.43
C PHE A 33 8.10 -0.56 -19.86
N TYR A 34 8.98 -1.07 -20.73
CA TYR A 34 10.19 -1.79 -20.33
C TYR A 34 11.15 -0.89 -19.53
N TRP A 35 11.33 0.36 -19.97
CA TRP A 35 12.09 1.37 -19.24
C TRP A 35 11.33 2.00 -18.06
N ARG A 36 10.08 1.58 -17.81
CA ARG A 36 9.21 2.08 -16.73
C ARG A 36 9.01 3.60 -16.76
N VAL A 37 9.03 4.18 -17.95
CA VAL A 37 8.70 5.60 -18.19
C VAL A 37 7.20 5.81 -18.01
N ILE A 38 6.41 4.83 -18.43
CA ILE A 38 4.97 4.74 -18.19
C ILE A 38 4.74 3.58 -17.23
N CYS A 39 3.85 3.78 -16.26
CA CYS A 39 3.35 2.70 -15.43
C CYS A 39 1.83 2.76 -15.34
N SER A 40 1.24 1.63 -14.92
CA SER A 40 -0.20 1.45 -14.84
C SER A 40 -0.64 1.39 -13.39
N ASP A 41 -1.72 2.09 -13.06
CA ASP A 41 -2.29 2.11 -11.71
C ASP A 41 -3.00 0.81 -11.34
N VAL A 42 -3.16 -0.11 -12.30
CA VAL A 42 -3.85 -1.40 -12.12
C VAL A 42 -3.22 -2.22 -10.99
N GLU A 43 -1.89 -2.25 -10.89
CA GLU A 43 -1.19 -2.99 -9.83
C GLU A 43 -1.47 -2.38 -8.45
N SER A 44 -1.50 -1.04 -8.36
CA SER A 44 -1.81 -0.33 -7.11
C SER A 44 -3.24 -0.62 -6.64
N TRP A 45 -4.21 -0.59 -7.57
CA TRP A 45 -5.60 -0.94 -7.28
C TRP A 45 -5.76 -2.39 -6.83
N GLN A 46 -5.10 -3.33 -7.50
CA GLN A 46 -5.10 -4.74 -7.11
C GLN A 46 -4.54 -4.94 -5.70
N HIS A 47 -3.46 -4.23 -5.36
CA HIS A 47 -2.85 -4.33 -4.04
C HIS A 47 -3.76 -3.79 -2.94
N VAL A 48 -4.38 -2.62 -3.14
CA VAL A 48 -5.35 -2.04 -2.20
C VAL A 48 -6.57 -2.94 -2.04
N ASN A 49 -7.10 -3.50 -3.14
CA ASN A 49 -8.25 -4.38 -3.07
C ASN A 49 -7.96 -5.66 -2.26
N ASN A 50 -6.77 -6.25 -2.45
CA ASN A 50 -6.34 -7.40 -1.65
C ASN A 50 -6.19 -7.02 -0.17
N LEU A 51 -5.54 -5.89 0.14
CA LEU A 51 -5.43 -5.39 1.52
C LEU A 51 -6.80 -5.19 2.17
N CYS A 52 -7.76 -4.62 1.44
CA CYS A 52 -9.12 -4.41 1.95
C CYS A 52 -9.90 -5.73 2.15
N GLN A 53 -9.66 -6.75 1.32
CA GLN A 53 -10.20 -8.08 1.56
C GLN A 53 -9.61 -8.71 2.82
N GLN A 54 -8.28 -8.63 3.01
CA GLN A 54 -7.63 -9.11 4.23
C GLN A 54 -8.13 -8.37 5.47
N TYR A 55 -8.37 -7.05 5.37
CA TYR A 55 -8.90 -6.24 6.48
C TYR A 55 -10.32 -6.68 6.85
N LYS A 56 -11.20 -6.89 5.85
CA LYS A 56 -12.56 -7.43 6.08
C LYS A 56 -12.53 -8.81 6.73
N ASN A 57 -11.54 -9.63 6.40
CA ASN A 57 -11.33 -10.96 6.98
C ASN A 57 -10.61 -10.91 8.35
N LYS A 58 -10.34 -9.72 8.90
CA LYS A 58 -9.60 -9.51 10.16
C LYS A 58 -8.18 -10.12 10.17
N GLN A 59 -7.56 -10.23 9.00
CA GLN A 59 -6.20 -10.76 8.84
C GLN A 59 -5.11 -9.68 8.92
N VAL A 60 -5.49 -8.42 8.69
CA VAL A 60 -4.61 -7.25 8.80
C VAL A 60 -5.30 -6.16 9.61
N VAL A 61 -4.50 -5.30 10.25
CA VAL A 61 -4.97 -4.12 10.97
C VAL A 61 -4.08 -2.92 10.66
N GLY A 62 -4.60 -1.72 10.91
CA GLY A 62 -3.82 -0.49 10.87
C GLY A 62 -4.69 0.75 10.79
N ASP A 63 -4.14 1.89 11.21
CA ASP A 63 -4.88 3.14 11.40
C ASP A 63 -5.51 3.70 10.11
N LEU A 64 -4.92 3.38 8.96
CA LEU A 64 -5.42 3.81 7.67
C LEU A 64 -6.40 2.80 7.04
N CYS A 65 -6.53 1.58 7.55
CA CYS A 65 -7.33 0.54 6.91
C CYS A 65 -8.82 0.90 6.87
N HIS A 66 -9.37 1.44 7.97
CA HIS A 66 -10.77 1.89 8.01
C HIS A 66 -11.02 3.02 6.99
N SER A 67 -10.17 4.05 7.03
CA SER A 67 -10.24 5.19 6.11
C SER A 67 -10.08 4.79 4.63
N LEU A 68 -9.29 3.75 4.36
CA LEU A 68 -8.98 3.25 3.02
C LEU A 68 -10.07 2.32 2.48
N CYS A 69 -10.60 1.41 3.32
CA CYS A 69 -11.41 0.27 2.88
C CYS A 69 -12.90 0.38 3.23
N VAL A 70 -13.27 1.26 4.16
CA VAL A 70 -14.65 1.49 4.61
C VAL A 70 -15.12 2.87 4.20
N ASP A 71 -14.41 3.92 4.65
CA ASP A 71 -14.84 5.30 4.41
C ASP A 71 -14.54 5.80 2.98
N ASN A 72 -13.67 5.11 2.24
CA ASN A 72 -13.17 5.52 0.91
C ASN A 72 -12.60 6.95 0.85
N LYS A 73 -12.01 7.42 1.96
CA LYS A 73 -11.40 8.76 2.11
C LYS A 73 -10.01 8.90 1.48
N ILE A 74 -9.49 7.80 0.93
CA ILE A 74 -8.20 7.74 0.25
C ILE A 74 -8.48 7.30 -1.18
N THR A 75 -8.28 8.22 -2.13
CA THR A 75 -8.62 8.05 -3.53
C THR A 75 -7.40 8.32 -4.41
N SER A 76 -7.55 8.15 -5.73
CA SER A 76 -6.53 8.54 -6.72
C SER A 76 -5.19 7.82 -6.55
N PHE A 77 -5.23 6.49 -6.53
CA PHE A 77 -4.02 5.66 -6.53
C PHE A 77 -3.24 5.87 -7.83
N SER A 78 -2.07 6.47 -7.71
CA SER A 78 -1.15 6.72 -8.82
C SER A 78 0.12 5.91 -8.59
N CYS A 79 0.45 5.09 -9.57
CA CYS A 79 1.77 4.52 -9.69
C CYS A 79 2.81 5.64 -9.82
N GLN A 80 3.99 5.39 -9.28
CA GLN A 80 5.11 6.31 -9.34
C GLN A 80 6.24 5.67 -10.17
N THR A 81 6.84 6.47 -11.05
CA THR A 81 7.91 6.02 -11.96
C THR A 81 9.28 6.26 -11.31
N PHE A 82 10.32 5.55 -11.77
CA PHE A 82 11.73 5.77 -11.37
C PHE A 82 12.06 5.66 -9.88
N HIS A 83 11.65 4.58 -9.21
CA HIS A 83 11.93 4.36 -7.77
C HIS A 83 13.38 4.03 -7.37
N ALA A 84 14.37 4.18 -8.26
CA ALA A 84 15.79 3.90 -7.96
C ALA A 84 16.03 2.51 -7.29
N GLY A 85 15.22 1.50 -7.65
CA GLY A 85 15.30 0.14 -7.09
C GLY A 85 14.59 -0.06 -5.74
N LYS A 86 13.89 0.95 -5.22
CA LYS A 86 13.01 0.80 -4.04
C LYS A 86 11.70 0.11 -4.45
N GLU A 87 11.14 -0.67 -3.52
CA GLU A 87 9.93 -1.52 -3.66
C GLU A 87 8.70 -0.81 -4.24
N ILE A 88 7.62 -1.58 -4.51
CA ILE A 88 6.32 -1.07 -5.00
C ILE A 88 5.90 0.11 -4.11
N VAL A 89 5.93 1.29 -4.71
CA VAL A 89 5.55 2.55 -4.08
C VAL A 89 4.47 3.16 -4.96
N PHE A 90 3.32 3.45 -4.35
CA PHE A 90 2.24 4.16 -5.02
C PHE A 90 1.80 5.30 -4.13
N SER A 91 1.26 6.34 -4.75
CA SER A 91 0.72 7.49 -4.04
C SER A 91 -0.79 7.48 -4.09
N ALA A 92 -1.42 8.06 -3.08
CA ALA A 92 -2.85 8.33 -3.08
C ALA A 92 -3.09 9.69 -2.44
N VAL A 93 -4.31 10.19 -2.59
CA VAL A 93 -4.75 11.46 -1.99
C VAL A 93 -5.78 11.14 -0.92
N LYS A 94 -5.55 11.63 0.29
CA LYS A 94 -6.51 11.61 1.40
C LYS A 94 -7.30 12.92 1.41
N ASP A 95 -8.52 12.90 1.95
CA ASP A 95 -9.33 14.08 2.26
C ASP A 95 -8.47 15.31 2.62
N ASN A 96 -8.78 16.46 2.01
CA ASN A 96 -8.00 17.71 2.05
C ASN A 96 -6.66 17.69 1.27
N ASP A 97 -6.61 16.99 0.13
CA ASP A 97 -5.46 16.95 -0.80
C ASP A 97 -4.13 16.51 -0.18
N ILE A 98 -4.18 15.72 0.89
CA ILE A 98 -2.96 15.22 1.54
C ILE A 98 -2.42 14.04 0.71
N ARG A 99 -1.26 14.23 0.10
CA ARG A 99 -0.57 13.19 -0.66
C ARG A 99 0.07 12.17 0.29
N LEU A 100 -0.45 10.95 0.26
CA LEU A 100 0.10 9.78 0.93
C LEU A 100 1.02 9.00 -0.02
N VAL A 101 2.06 8.40 0.55
CA VAL A 101 2.97 7.49 -0.16
C VAL A 101 2.94 6.15 0.54
N PHE A 102 2.44 5.14 -0.15
CA PHE A 102 2.39 3.77 0.31
C PHE A 102 3.65 3.05 -0.13
N LYS A 103 4.24 2.30 0.79
CA LYS A 103 5.38 1.44 0.52
C LYS A 103 5.04 0.05 0.97
N ARG A 104 5.09 -0.91 0.05
CA ARG A 104 5.06 -2.33 0.43
C ARG A 104 6.39 -2.68 1.08
N ILE A 105 6.36 -3.28 2.27
CA ILE A 105 7.55 -3.86 2.90
C ILE A 105 7.83 -5.20 2.22
N ARG A 106 9.08 -5.47 1.81
CA ARG A 106 9.50 -6.83 1.43
C ARG A 106 9.05 -7.81 2.52
N GLN A 107 8.32 -8.85 2.14
CA GLN A 107 8.21 -10.04 3.00
C GLN A 107 9.64 -10.55 3.16
N ILE A 108 10.26 -10.21 4.28
CA ILE A 108 11.49 -10.85 4.71
C ILE A 108 11.02 -12.25 5.11
N ASP A 109 11.53 -13.29 4.45
CA ASP A 109 11.15 -14.70 4.66
C ASP A 109 11.33 -15.19 6.11
N GLN A 110 11.86 -14.34 6.98
CA GLN A 110 11.83 -14.51 8.43
C GLN A 110 10.76 -13.57 8.97
N GLU A 111 9.56 -14.12 9.19
CA GLU A 111 8.67 -13.60 10.22
C GLU A 111 9.53 -13.41 11.47
N THR A 112 9.79 -12.14 11.83
CA THR A 112 10.48 -11.83 13.08
C THR A 112 9.48 -12.08 14.17
N HIS A 113 9.33 -13.36 14.49
CA HIS A 113 8.51 -13.82 15.58
C HIS A 113 8.94 -13.07 16.83
N VAL A 114 8.02 -12.31 17.41
CA VAL A 114 8.26 -11.56 18.65
C VAL A 114 8.22 -12.52 19.85
N TYR A 115 8.25 -13.83 19.62
CA TYR A 115 8.33 -14.88 20.62
C TYR A 115 9.69 -15.58 20.53
N TRP A 116 10.12 -16.16 21.65
CA TRP A 116 11.26 -17.08 21.67
C TRP A 116 10.78 -18.48 22.07
N THR A 117 11.47 -19.50 21.58
CA THR A 117 11.18 -20.88 21.93
C THR A 117 12.20 -21.34 22.97
N ASP A 118 11.73 -21.94 24.06
CA ASP A 118 12.63 -22.51 25.06
C ASP A 118 13.23 -23.86 24.60
N SER A 119 14.12 -24.44 25.42
CA SER A 119 14.76 -25.73 25.13
C SER A 119 13.79 -26.91 25.05
N ILE A 120 12.53 -26.72 25.48
CA ILE A 120 11.47 -27.74 25.52
C ILE A 120 10.52 -27.56 24.31
N GLY A 121 10.70 -26.52 23.51
CA GLY A 121 9.87 -26.25 22.34
C GLY A 121 8.65 -25.39 22.65
N VAL A 122 8.54 -24.79 23.83
CA VAL A 122 7.43 -23.91 24.20
C VAL A 122 7.71 -22.49 23.74
N ASN A 123 6.74 -21.88 23.07
CA ASN A 123 6.80 -20.48 22.64
C ASN A 123 6.42 -19.56 23.80
N HIS A 124 7.33 -18.66 24.15
CA HIS A 124 7.13 -17.61 25.14
C HIS A 124 6.92 -16.27 24.43
N TYR A 125 5.78 -15.66 24.69
CA TYR A 125 5.41 -14.34 24.15
C TYR A 125 5.70 -13.27 25.20
N PRO A 126 6.22 -12.09 24.80
CA PRO A 126 6.54 -11.02 25.73
C PRO A 126 5.26 -10.48 26.36
N SER A 127 5.36 -10.13 27.65
CA SER A 127 4.31 -9.35 28.30
C SER A 127 4.24 -7.94 27.70
N GLU A 128 3.16 -7.20 27.99
CA GLU A 128 3.02 -5.81 27.54
C GLU A 128 4.20 -4.94 27.99
N LYS A 129 4.71 -5.16 29.21
CA LYS A 129 5.89 -4.45 29.73
C LYS A 129 7.17 -4.82 28.99
N ASP A 130 7.35 -6.11 28.67
CA ASP A 130 8.50 -6.57 27.90
C ASP A 130 8.44 -5.98 26.48
N PHE A 131 7.25 -5.92 25.90
CA PHE A 131 7.02 -5.33 24.59
C PHE A 131 7.29 -3.82 24.57
N GLU A 132 6.85 -3.07 25.58
CA GLU A 132 7.22 -1.65 25.75
C GLU A 132 8.75 -1.48 25.80
N PHE A 133 9.45 -2.33 26.55
CA PHE A 133 10.91 -2.29 26.62
C PHE A 133 11.57 -2.61 25.28
N LEU A 134 11.03 -3.57 24.51
CA LEU A 134 11.49 -3.87 23.16
C LEU A 134 11.31 -2.67 22.22
N ILE A 135 10.15 -1.98 22.27
CA ILE A 135 9.88 -0.78 21.48
C ILE A 135 10.90 0.32 21.80
N ILE A 136 11.10 0.63 23.09
CA ILE A 136 12.02 1.67 23.54
C ILE A 136 13.45 1.38 23.06
N ASN A 137 13.92 0.14 23.24
CA ASN A 137 15.26 -0.24 22.82
C ASN A 137 15.42 -0.23 21.31
N HIS A 138 14.40 -0.64 20.55
CA HIS A 138 14.42 -0.60 19.10
C HIS A 138 14.55 0.84 18.59
N ILE A 139 13.73 1.75 19.12
CA ILE A 139 13.79 3.18 18.76
C ILE A 139 15.15 3.77 19.14
N LYS A 140 15.64 3.48 20.34
CA LYS A 140 16.96 3.94 20.80
C LYS A 140 18.08 3.44 19.90
N SER A 141 18.07 2.18 19.51
CA SER A 141 19.10 1.58 18.66
C SER A 141 19.06 2.13 17.22
N ARG A 142 17.87 2.35 16.65
CA ARG A 142 17.71 2.72 15.23
C ARG A 142 17.72 4.21 14.98
N LEU A 143 17.20 4.99 15.93
CA LEU A 143 17.00 6.44 15.78
C LEU A 143 17.83 7.25 16.78
N ASN A 144 18.57 6.60 17.68
CA ASN A 144 19.37 7.24 18.74
C ASN A 144 18.57 8.26 19.57
N THR A 145 17.29 7.95 19.82
CA THR A 145 16.36 8.78 20.58
C THR A 145 15.55 7.94 21.57
N THR A 146 14.93 8.58 22.55
CA THR A 146 14.01 7.94 23.51
C THR A 146 12.63 8.54 23.39
N ILE A 147 11.60 7.76 23.70
CA ILE A 147 10.20 8.19 23.66
C ILE A 147 9.62 8.28 25.09
N PRO A 148 8.69 9.22 25.35
CA PRO A 148 7.96 9.27 26.60
C PRO A 148 7.11 8.00 26.83
N PRO A 149 6.82 7.62 28.09
CA PRO A 149 6.04 6.42 28.41
C PRO A 149 4.65 6.39 27.76
N ASP A 150 3.97 7.53 27.71
CA ASP A 150 2.62 7.62 27.12
C ASP A 150 2.64 7.37 25.61
N GLN A 151 3.68 7.86 24.93
CA GLN A 151 3.88 7.60 23.51
C GLN A 151 4.27 6.14 23.25
N CYS A 152 5.05 5.52 24.15
CA CYS A 152 5.38 4.10 24.08
C CYS A 152 4.13 3.24 24.20
N LYS A 153 3.24 3.55 25.16
CA LYS A 153 1.95 2.89 25.32
C LYS A 153 1.07 3.04 24.09
N LEU A 154 1.03 4.23 23.49
CA LEU A 154 0.27 4.45 22.25
C LEU A 154 0.80 3.61 21.08
N ILE A 155 2.12 3.48 20.94
CA ILE A 155 2.75 2.65 19.90
C ILE A 155 2.54 1.16 20.17
N GLY A 156 2.61 0.75 21.44
CA GLY A 156 2.44 -0.64 21.86
C GLY A 156 0.99 -1.12 21.88
N LYS A 157 0.02 -0.20 21.98
CA LYS A 157 -1.40 -0.54 22.00
C LYS A 157 -1.86 -1.03 20.63
N PHE A 158 -2.30 -2.27 20.59
CA PHE A 158 -3.07 -2.79 19.46
C PHE A 158 -4.50 -2.19 19.52
N SER A 159 -4.82 -1.27 18.60
CA SER A 159 -6.17 -0.68 18.54
C SER A 159 -7.15 -1.62 17.85
N LEU A 160 -7.94 -2.35 18.64
CA LEU A 160 -9.12 -3.09 18.16
C LEU A 160 -10.33 -2.16 17.87
N ASP A 161 -10.26 -0.89 18.27
CA ASP A 161 -11.39 0.04 18.35
C ASP A 161 -11.88 0.59 17.00
N SER A 162 -11.26 0.24 15.86
CA SER A 162 -11.86 0.59 14.55
C SER A 162 -13.12 -0.23 14.19
N HIS A 163 -13.61 -1.08 15.12
CA HIS A 163 -14.82 -1.89 14.95
C HIS A 163 -15.90 -1.69 16.01
N VAL A 164 -15.78 -0.73 16.93
CA VAL A 164 -16.88 -0.38 17.83
C VAL A 164 -17.49 0.93 17.34
N VAL A 165 -18.57 0.80 16.58
CA VAL A 165 -19.59 1.85 16.47
C VAL A 165 -19.93 2.26 17.90
N GLU A 166 -19.58 3.49 18.29
CA GLU A 166 -20.15 4.14 19.47
C GLU A 166 -21.67 4.10 19.30
N THR A 167 -22.29 3.09 19.92
CA THR A 167 -23.70 3.17 20.24
C THR A 167 -23.76 4.09 21.44
N SER A 168 -24.20 5.31 21.16
CA SER A 168 -24.60 6.29 22.15
C SER A 168 -25.56 5.66 23.15
N ASP A 169 -25.09 5.33 24.35
CA ASP A 169 -25.93 5.08 25.51
C ASP A 169 -26.44 6.45 26.01
N GLU A 170 -27.52 6.94 25.38
CA GLU A 170 -28.44 7.83 26.08
C GLU A 170 -29.20 7.00 27.12
N ARG A 171 -28.75 7.05 28.38
CA ARG A 171 -29.64 6.89 29.53
C ARG A 171 -29.22 7.86 30.62
N HIS A 172 -29.82 9.04 30.55
CA HIS A 172 -29.95 9.91 31.70
C HIS A 172 -30.67 9.17 32.83
N GLN A 173 -30.08 9.31 34.02
CA GLN A 173 -30.70 9.04 35.30
C GLN A 173 -31.85 10.04 35.51
N GLU A 174 -33.04 9.52 35.78
CA GLU A 174 -33.97 10.05 36.78
C GLU A 174 -34.40 8.89 37.69
#